data_AF-A0A938AUW0-F1
#
_entry.id   AF-A0A938AUW0-F1
#
_cell.length_a   1.000
_cell.length_b   1.000
_cell.length_c   1.000
_cell.angle_alpha   90.00
_cell.angle_beta   90.00
_cell.angle_gamma   90.00
#
_symmetry.space_group_name_H-M   'P 1'
#
loop_
_entity.id
_entity.type
_entity.pdbx_description
1 polymer ?
#
loop_
_entity_poly.entity_id
_entity_poly.type
_entity_poly.pdbx_seq_one_letter_code
_entity_poly.pdbx_strand_id
1 'polypeptide(L)' 'AFACRFHTSSNAPPSREVALCWDADRLDLPRVGIEPALEYFHTDAAKAIVRSGEYRTLDTCLE' A
#
# COMPACT_ATOMS: atom_id res chain seq x y z
N ALA A 1 11.39 4.33 12.31
CA ALA A 1 11.82 5.25 11.23
C ALA A 1 12.02 4.58 9.87
N PHE A 2 12.32 3.28 9.78
CA PHE A 2 12.59 2.62 8.50
C PHE A 2 11.41 2.68 7.51
N ALA A 3 10.18 2.45 8.01
CA ALA A 3 8.96 2.54 7.21
C ALA A 3 8.87 3.89 6.46
N CYS A 4 8.91 5.00 7.18
CA CYS A 4 8.83 6.35 6.59
C CYS A 4 10.09 6.79 5.83
N ARG A 5 11.28 6.25 6.12
CA ARG A 5 12.51 6.69 5.47
C ARG A 5 12.70 6.09 4.07
N PHE A 6 12.21 4.87 3.87
CA PHE A 6 12.54 4.08 2.68
C PHE A 6 11.32 3.62 1.86
N HIS A 7 10.09 4.00 2.22
CA HIS A 7 8.88 3.60 1.48
C HIS A 7 8.84 4.04 0.02
N THR A 8 9.58 5.08 -0.36
CA THR A 8 9.70 5.53 -1.76
C THR A 8 10.86 4.89 -2.50
N SER A 9 12.02 4.74 -1.86
CA SER A 9 13.28 4.38 -2.52
C SER A 9 13.61 2.89 -2.46
N SER A 10 12.79 2.07 -1.81
CA SER A 10 12.98 0.63 -1.66
C SER A 10 11.70 -0.14 -1.95
N ASN A 11 11.89 -1.33 -2.55
CA ASN A 11 10.84 -2.33 -2.73
C ASN A 11 11.14 -3.63 -1.97
N ALA A 12 12.08 -3.59 -1.03
CA ALA A 12 12.48 -4.71 -0.19
C ALA A 12 12.30 -4.34 1.29
N PRO A 13 11.11 -4.57 1.88
CA PRO A 13 10.86 -4.26 3.27
C PRO A 13 11.67 -5.19 4.18
N PRO A 14 12.30 -4.68 5.25
CA PRO A 14 13.14 -5.49 6.15
C PRO A 14 12.33 -6.34 7.12
N SER A 15 11.02 -6.11 7.23
CA SER A 15 10.12 -6.86 8.10
C SER A 15 8.67 -6.81 7.59
N ARG A 16 7.81 -7.67 8.13
CA ARG A 16 6.39 -7.72 7.79
C ARG A 16 5.65 -6.45 8.19
N GLU A 17 6.03 -5.84 9.31
CA GLU A 17 5.43 -4.60 9.81
C GLU A 17 5.76 -3.43 8.89
N VAL A 18 6.99 -3.35 8.39
CA VAL A 18 7.37 -2.34 7.40
C VAL A 18 6.63 -2.56 6.08
N ALA A 19 6.51 -3.82 5.64
CA ALA A 19 5.75 -4.17 4.45
C ALA A 19 4.28 -3.71 4.55
N LEU A 20 3.64 -3.92 5.71
CA LEU A 20 2.28 -3.46 5.97
C LEU A 20 2.16 -1.93 5.90
N CYS A 21 3.10 -1.19 6.50
CA CYS A 21 3.09 0.27 6.43
C CYS A 21 3.24 0.77 4.99
N TRP A 22 4.11 0.15 4.19
CA TRP A 22 4.32 0.53 2.79
C TRP A 22 3.12 0.20 1.91
N ASP A 23 2.54 -0.99 2.08
CA ASP A 23 1.31 -1.38 1.39
C ASP A 23 0.18 -0.39 1.71
N ALA A 24 0.01 0.00 2.98
CA ALA A 24 -1.02 0.96 3.39
C ALA A 24 -0.81 2.34 2.76
N ASP A 25 0.41 2.88 2.78
CA ASP A 25 0.78 4.15 2.14
C ASP A 25 0.48 4.13 0.63
N ARG A 26 0.81 3.03 -0.05
CA ARG A 26 0.59 2.86 -1.49
C ARG A 26 -0.87 2.63 -1.86
N LEU A 27 -1.67 2.03 -0.99
CA LEU A 27 -3.12 1.89 -1.19
C LEU A 27 -3.86 3.23 -1.16
N ASP A 28 -3.26 4.30 -0.62
CA ASP A 28 -3.83 5.66 -0.63
C ASP A 28 -3.50 6.45 -1.92
N LEU A 29 -2.63 5.94 -2.79
CA LEU A 29 -2.29 6.58 -4.08
C LEU A 29 -3.49 6.92 -4.99
N PRO A 30 -4.56 6.10 -5.07
CA PRO A 30 -5.75 6.43 -5.86
C PRO A 30 -6.40 7.76 -5.44
N ARG A 31 -6.27 8.17 -4.16
CA ARG A 31 -6.80 9.44 -3.65
C ARG A 31 -6.23 10.66 -4.40
N VAL A 32 -5.02 10.54 -4.95
CA VAL A 32 -4.36 11.58 -5.75
C VAL A 32 -4.29 11.25 -7.24
N GLY A 33 -5.06 10.25 -7.69
CA GLY A 33 -5.16 9.86 -9.10
C GLY A 33 -4.00 9.01 -9.63
N ILE A 34 -3.24 8.36 -8.74
CA ILE A 34 -2.17 7.43 -9.12
C ILE A 34 -2.69 6.00 -9.02
N GLU A 35 -2.60 5.24 -10.12
CA GLU A 35 -2.99 3.83 -10.15
C GLU A 35 -1.93 2.95 -9.44
N PRO A 36 -2.33 2.14 -8.45
CA PRO A 36 -1.43 1.20 -7.77
C PRO A 36 -0.92 0.10 -8.70
N ALA A 37 0.40 -0.08 -8.72
CA ALA A 37 1.05 -1.15 -9.48
C ALA A 37 1.36 -2.34 -8.57
N LEU A 38 0.90 -3.54 -8.96
CA LEU A 38 0.89 -4.76 -8.15
C LEU A 38 2.30 -5.17 -7.66
N GLU A 39 3.35 -4.87 -8.42
CA GLU A 39 4.74 -5.19 -8.07
C GLU A 39 5.29 -4.45 -6.84
N TYR A 40 4.61 -3.38 -6.39
CA TYR A 40 5.00 -2.62 -5.20
C TYR A 40 4.27 -3.07 -3.94
N PHE A 41 3.47 -4.14 -4.00
CA PHE A 41 2.74 -4.66 -2.85
C PHE A 41 3.35 -5.96 -2.35
N HIS A 42 3.36 -6.13 -1.03
CA HIS A 42 4.08 -7.21 -0.38
C HIS A 42 3.15 -8.23 0.28
N THR A 43 2.05 -7.77 0.87
CA THR A 43 1.05 -8.63 1.50
C THR A 43 -0.01 -9.12 0.53
N ASP A 44 -0.52 -10.33 0.78
CA ASP A 44 -1.58 -10.91 -0.04
C ASP A 44 -2.88 -10.10 0.03
N ALA A 45 -3.17 -9.52 1.21
CA ALA A 45 -4.33 -8.65 1.41
C ALA A 45 -4.26 -7.39 0.52
N ALA A 46 -3.11 -6.69 0.52
CA ALA A 46 -2.95 -5.52 -0.32
C ALA A 46 -3.00 -5.87 -1.82
N LYS A 47 -2.35 -6.97 -2.22
CA LYS A 47 -2.43 -7.47 -3.61
C LYS A 47 -3.86 -7.84 -4.02
N ALA A 48 -4.68 -8.37 -3.11
CA ALA A 48 -6.08 -8.67 -3.39
C ALA A 48 -6.89 -7.38 -3.66
N ILE A 49 -6.68 -6.33 -2.86
CA ILE A 49 -7.33 -5.02 -3.04
C ILE A 49 -6.92 -4.39 -4.38
N VAL A 50 -5.63 -4.41 -4.71
CA VAL A 50 -5.14 -3.88 -6.00
C VAL A 50 -5.71 -4.65 -7.19
N ARG A 51 -5.85 -5.98 -7.07
CA ARG A 51 -6.48 -6.80 -8.12
C ARG A 51 -7.97 -6.55 -8.28
N SER A 52 -8.69 -6.25 -7.19
CA SER A 52 -10.12 -5.94 -7.27
C SER A 52 -10.36 -4.52 -7.79
N GLY A 53 -9.43 -3.58 -7.52
CA GLY A 53 -9.59 -2.17 -7.87
C GLY A 53 -10.64 -1.46 -7.00
N GLU A 54 -11.13 -2.11 -5.94
CA GLU A 54 -12.23 -1.62 -5.09
C GLU A 54 -11.73 -0.70 -3.95
N TYR A 55 -10.97 0.34 -4.29
CA TYR A 55 -10.31 1.21 -3.30
C TYR A 55 -11.26 2.01 -2.42
N ARG A 56 -12.50 2.27 -2.86
CA ARG A 56 -13.52 3.01 -2.08
C ARG A 56 -13.91 2.32 -0.77
N THR A 57 -13.69 1.01 -0.68
CA THR A 57 -13.92 0.25 0.56
C THR A 57 -12.91 0.58 1.66
N LEU A 58 -11.81 1.27 1.32
CA LEU A 58 -10.82 1.74 2.29
C LEU A 58 -11.28 3.04 2.98
N ASP A 59 -12.15 3.81 2.34
CA ASP A 59 -12.64 5.09 2.86
C ASP A 59 -13.69 4.92 3.98
N THR A 60 -14.33 3.74 4.09
CA THR A 60 -15.38 3.47 5.09
C THR A 60 -14.90 3.42 6.55
N CYS A 61 -13.59 3.53 6.81
CA CYS A 61 -13.03 3.58 8.16
C CYS A 61 -12.80 5.00 8.69
N LEU A 62 -13.18 6.05 7.94
CA LEU A 62 -12.98 7.46 8.29
C LEU A 62 -14.26 8.22 8.71
N GLU A 63 -15.38 7.51 8.86
CA GLU A 63 -16.63 8.02 9.50
C GLU A 63 -16.76 7.50 10.93
#